data_AF-A0A2N7W1R2-F1
#
_entry.id   AF-A0A2N7W1R2-F1
#
_cell.length_a   1.000
_cell.length_b   1.000
_cell.length_c   1.000
_cell.angle_alpha   90.00
_cell.angle_beta   90.00
_cell.angle_gamma   90.00
#
_symmetry.space_group_name_H-M   'P 1'
#
loop_
_entity.id
_entity.type
_entity.pdbx_description
1 polymer ?
#
loop_
_entity_poly.entity_id
_entity_poly.type
_entity_poly.pdbx_seq_one_letter_code
_entity_poly.pdbx_strand_id
1 'polypeptide(L)'
;MEQQEQPSQVETWVYPFSLTNPGVQPAPGDYLRALSASEDGFYPLGANGLWHGGIHFGQDTAGKFDQDHGVKCIADGEVVAYRINAKIQELTYPGGIKAGYSSGFTLVRHRLVLPKPPGPPASAPTARQHRTRPLPPKTS
;
A
#
# COMPACT_ATOMS: atom_id res chain seq x y z
N MET A 1 16.45 -21.02 -24.38
CA MET A 1 16.05 -19.75 -23.77
C MET A 1 15.21 -20.10 -22.56
N GLU A 2 15.75 -19.93 -21.35
CA GLU A 2 14.95 -20.07 -20.13
C GLU A 2 13.90 -18.95 -20.12
N GLN A 3 12.63 -19.31 -20.02
CA GLN A 3 11.60 -18.34 -19.73
C GLN A 3 11.82 -17.89 -18.28
N GLN A 4 12.17 -16.62 -18.07
CA GLN A 4 12.13 -16.04 -16.73
C GLN A 4 10.70 -16.19 -16.20
N GLU A 5 10.56 -16.93 -15.11
CA GLU A 5 9.30 -17.11 -14.42
C GLU A 5 8.80 -15.72 -13.98
N GLN A 6 7.58 -15.36 -14.39
CA GLN A 6 7.03 -14.06 -14.03
C GLN A 6 6.60 -14.08 -12.56
N PRO A 7 6.89 -13.02 -11.78
CA PRO A 7 6.47 -12.95 -10.39
C PRO A 7 4.95 -13.08 -10.26
N SER A 8 4.51 -13.67 -9.15
CA SER A 8 3.09 -13.78 -8.80
C SER A 8 2.45 -12.39 -8.75
N GLN A 9 1.17 -12.33 -9.12
CA GLN A 9 0.39 -11.10 -8.98
C GLN A 9 0.16 -10.80 -7.50
N VAL A 10 0.14 -9.52 -7.13
CA VAL A 10 -0.22 -9.11 -5.77
C VAL A 10 -1.71 -9.36 -5.53
N GLU A 11 -2.02 -10.14 -4.50
CA GLU A 11 -3.41 -10.38 -4.05
C GLU A 11 -3.77 -9.56 -2.82
N THR A 12 -2.82 -9.34 -1.91
CA THR A 12 -3.05 -8.65 -0.64
C THR A 12 -1.95 -7.62 -0.38
N TRP A 13 -2.35 -6.46 0.15
CA TRP A 13 -1.44 -5.44 0.65
C TRP A 13 -1.53 -5.36 2.17
N VAL A 14 -0.39 -5.15 2.82
CA VAL A 14 -0.25 -4.98 4.26
C VAL A 14 0.65 -3.78 4.57
N TYR A 15 0.57 -3.29 5.80
CA TYR A 15 1.54 -2.32 6.30
C TYR A 15 2.83 -3.01 6.72
N PRO A 16 4.00 -2.34 6.60
CA PRO A 16 5.30 -2.94 6.89
C PRO A 16 5.51 -3.31 8.36
N PHE A 17 4.69 -2.73 9.26
CA PHE A 17 4.61 -3.10 10.67
C PHE A 17 3.15 -3.28 11.10
N SER A 18 2.93 -4.21 12.02
CA SER A 18 1.63 -4.37 12.68
C SER A 18 1.43 -3.27 13.71
N LEU A 19 0.18 -2.86 13.96
CA LEU A 19 -0.13 -2.02 15.12
C LEU A 19 0.12 -2.82 16.40
N THR A 20 0.55 -2.14 17.47
CA THR A 20 0.74 -2.76 18.80
C THR A 20 -0.58 -3.15 19.46
N ASN A 21 -1.65 -2.38 19.19
CA ASN A 21 -3.01 -2.64 19.65
C ASN A 21 -3.98 -2.65 18.45
N PRO A 22 -3.88 -3.65 17.56
CA PRO A 22 -4.82 -3.79 16.48
C PRO A 22 -6.15 -4.23 17.09
N GLY A 23 -7.21 -3.43 16.93
CA GLY A 23 -8.56 -3.94 17.18
C GLY A 23 -8.87 -5.17 16.32
N VAL A 24 -10.10 -5.68 16.40
CA VAL A 24 -10.51 -6.91 15.65
C VAL A 24 -10.23 -6.81 14.15
N GLN A 25 -10.34 -5.62 13.56
CA GLN A 25 -9.95 -5.28 12.20
C GLN A 25 -9.51 -3.81 12.15
N PRO A 26 -8.19 -3.51 12.12
CA PRO A 26 -7.72 -2.14 12.08
C PRO A 26 -8.06 -1.48 10.74
N ALA A 27 -8.64 -0.28 10.80
CA ALA A 27 -8.98 0.48 9.61
C ALA A 27 -7.74 1.23 9.08
N PRO A 28 -7.69 1.61 7.79
CA PRO A 28 -6.58 2.41 7.24
C PRO A 28 -6.29 3.69 8.03
N GLY A 29 -7.32 4.32 8.63
CA GLY A 29 -7.16 5.50 9.47
C GLY A 29 -6.38 5.27 10.76
N ASP A 30 -6.40 4.05 11.31
CA ASP A 30 -5.64 3.71 12.51
C ASP A 30 -4.13 3.70 12.21
N TYR A 31 -3.77 3.17 11.05
CA TYR A 31 -2.39 3.20 10.55
C TYR A 31 -1.93 4.62 10.24
N LEU A 32 -2.75 5.44 9.56
CA LEU A 32 -2.39 6.83 9.28
C LEU A 32 -2.19 7.65 10.56
N ARG A 33 -3.04 7.44 11.57
CA ARG A 33 -2.89 8.07 12.89
C ARG A 33 -1.65 7.59 13.62
N ALA A 34 -1.29 6.32 13.50
CA ALA A 34 -0.06 5.80 14.08
C ALA A 34 1.17 6.38 13.38
N LEU A 35 1.15 6.48 12.04
CA LEU A 35 2.22 7.08 11.23
C LEU A 35 2.40 8.58 11.49
N SER A 36 1.33 9.30 11.83
CA SER A 36 1.41 10.72 12.15
C SER A 36 2.17 11.05 13.44
N ALA A 37 2.59 10.03 14.20
CA ALA A 37 3.49 10.20 15.33
C ALA A 37 4.97 10.33 14.92
N SER A 38 5.32 10.06 13.66
CA SER A 38 6.70 10.18 13.17
C SER A 38 7.24 11.61 13.30
N GLU A 39 8.36 11.78 14.00
CA GLU A 39 9.00 13.07 14.27
C GLU A 39 9.39 13.82 12.98
N ASP A 40 9.97 13.12 12.02
CA ASP A 40 10.44 13.69 10.74
C ASP A 40 9.32 13.82 9.68
N GLY A 41 8.09 13.48 10.06
CA GLY A 41 6.94 13.40 9.17
C GLY A 41 6.76 12.01 8.55
N PHE A 42 5.72 11.89 7.72
CA PHE A 42 5.29 10.63 7.12
C PHE A 42 4.64 10.88 5.77
N TYR A 43 4.60 9.86 4.91
CA TYR A 43 4.03 9.98 3.58
C TYR A 43 2.62 10.63 3.60
N PRO A 44 2.36 11.68 2.78
CA PRO A 44 3.26 12.28 1.78
C PRO A 44 3.96 13.58 2.24
N LEU A 45 3.86 13.99 3.51
CA LEU A 45 4.35 15.28 4.02
C LEU A 45 5.38 15.11 5.13
N GLY A 46 6.57 15.70 4.93
CA GLY A 46 7.60 15.77 5.95
C GLY A 46 7.27 16.78 7.05
N ALA A 47 8.00 16.73 8.16
CA ALA A 47 7.84 17.68 9.28
C ALA A 47 8.04 19.15 8.87
N ASN A 48 8.77 19.39 7.78
CA ASN A 48 8.98 20.71 7.18
C ASN A 48 7.83 21.18 6.25
N GLY A 49 6.76 20.40 6.10
CA GLY A 49 5.63 20.70 5.21
C GLY A 49 5.90 20.47 3.72
N LEU A 50 7.07 19.92 3.36
CA LEU A 50 7.42 19.60 1.98
C LEU A 50 7.06 18.14 1.64
N TRP A 51 7.04 17.84 0.34
CA TRP A 51 6.80 16.48 -0.14
C TRP A 51 7.85 15.50 0.38
N HIS A 52 7.37 14.37 0.85
CA HIS A 52 8.18 13.32 1.45
C HIS A 52 7.79 11.97 0.84
N GLY A 53 8.71 11.39 0.07
CA GLY A 53 8.47 10.17 -0.71
C GLY A 53 8.53 8.86 0.08
N GLY A 54 8.61 8.93 1.41
CA GLY A 54 8.82 7.76 2.26
C GLY A 54 8.12 7.88 3.61
N ILE A 55 8.48 7.01 4.53
CA ILE A 55 7.97 6.98 5.91
C ILE A 55 9.16 6.68 6.82
N HIS A 56 9.27 7.40 7.94
CA HIS A 56 10.24 7.10 8.98
C HIS A 56 9.55 6.32 10.11
N PHE A 57 10.29 5.37 10.68
CA PHE A 57 9.89 4.65 11.89
C PHE A 57 11.01 4.80 12.91
N GLY A 58 10.67 5.25 14.10
CA GLY A 58 11.60 5.59 15.17
C GLY A 58 10.96 5.48 16.55
N GLN A 59 11.52 6.18 17.54
CA GLN A 59 11.02 6.14 18.92
C GLN A 59 9.56 6.54 19.03
N ASP A 60 9.13 7.61 18.35
CA ASP A 60 7.77 8.11 18.49
C ASP A 60 6.71 7.19 17.88
N THR A 61 7.13 6.31 16.96
CA THR A 61 6.28 5.24 16.43
C THR A 61 6.40 3.93 17.20
N ALA A 62 7.36 3.79 18.13
CA ALA A 62 7.71 2.53 18.82
C ALA A 62 6.68 2.05 19.86
N GLY A 63 5.66 2.86 20.17
CA GLY A 63 4.49 2.42 20.93
C GLY A 63 3.23 2.18 20.08
N LYS A 64 3.28 2.52 18.78
CA LYS A 64 2.15 2.42 17.86
C LYS A 64 2.29 1.23 16.92
N PHE A 65 3.53 0.92 16.54
CA PHE A 65 3.90 -0.19 15.68
C PHE A 65 4.81 -1.17 16.40
N ASP A 66 4.61 -2.45 16.15
CA ASP A 66 5.53 -3.51 16.53
C ASP A 66 6.75 -3.47 15.59
N GLN A 67 7.80 -2.76 16.02
CA GLN A 67 9.03 -2.54 15.25
C GLN A 67 10.12 -3.59 15.54
N ASP A 68 9.95 -4.41 16.59
CA ASP A 68 10.99 -5.32 17.08
C ASP A 68 11.19 -6.53 16.14
N HIS A 69 10.17 -6.88 15.37
CA HIS A 69 10.19 -8.02 14.44
C HIS A 69 10.72 -7.67 13.04
N GLY A 70 11.23 -6.46 12.86
CA GLY A 70 11.76 -5.99 11.59
C GLY A 70 10.68 -5.65 10.54
N VAL A 71 11.10 -4.95 9.50
CA VAL A 71 10.24 -4.47 8.42
C VAL A 71 9.74 -5.63 7.58
N LYS A 72 8.42 -5.69 7.33
CA LYS A 72 7.78 -6.68 6.46
C LYS A 72 7.52 -6.10 5.07
N CYS A 73 7.52 -6.98 4.05
CA CYS A 73 7.10 -6.58 2.71
C CYS A 73 5.62 -6.22 2.72
N ILE A 74 5.25 -5.17 1.99
CA ILE A 74 3.86 -4.67 1.91
C ILE A 74 2.97 -5.56 1.04
N ALA A 75 3.56 -6.47 0.27
CA ALA A 75 2.89 -7.47 -0.56
C ALA A 75 3.90 -8.56 -0.93
N ASP A 76 3.42 -9.65 -1.52
CA ASP A 76 4.28 -10.64 -2.16
C ASP A 76 5.02 -10.03 -3.35
N GLY A 77 6.27 -10.44 -3.57
CA GLY A 77 7.10 -9.92 -4.64
C GLY A 77 8.48 -10.56 -4.69
N GLU A 78 9.31 -10.02 -5.57
CA GLU A 78 10.67 -10.52 -5.83
C GLU A 78 11.70 -9.53 -5.31
N VAL A 79 12.67 -9.99 -4.52
CA VAL A 79 13.83 -9.18 -4.15
C VAL A 79 14.73 -9.03 -5.38
N VAL A 80 14.74 -7.85 -5.97
CA VAL A 80 15.49 -7.56 -7.21
C VAL A 80 16.83 -6.85 -6.97
N ALA A 81 17.00 -6.27 -5.79
CA ALA A 81 18.29 -5.72 -5.34
C ALA A 81 18.29 -5.65 -3.82
N TYR A 82 19.45 -5.88 -3.20
CA TYR A 82 19.59 -5.67 -1.77
C TYR A 82 21.06 -5.39 -1.41
N ARG A 83 21.25 -4.80 -0.24
CA ARG A 83 22.54 -4.68 0.45
C ARG A 83 22.30 -4.96 1.92
N ILE A 84 23.04 -5.91 2.47
CA ILE A 84 23.05 -6.17 3.92
C ILE A 84 24.44 -5.79 4.44
N ASN A 85 24.47 -4.86 5.38
CA ASN A 85 25.72 -4.47 6.02
C ASN A 85 26.08 -5.53 7.08
N ALA A 86 27.29 -6.08 7.02
CA ALA A 86 27.77 -7.02 8.05
C ALA A 86 27.97 -6.35 9.42
N LYS A 87 28.15 -5.03 9.45
CA LYS A 87 28.34 -4.23 10.66
C LYS A 87 27.64 -2.88 10.50
N ILE A 88 27.12 -2.36 11.62
CA ILE A 88 26.67 -0.96 11.71
C ILE A 88 27.88 -0.03 11.51
N GLN A 89 27.69 1.01 10.71
CA GLN A 89 28.67 2.07 10.49
C GLN A 89 28.48 3.15 11.56
N GLU A 90 29.53 3.88 11.89
CA GLU A 90 29.48 4.96 12.90
C GLU A 90 29.81 6.30 12.24
N LEU A 91 28.94 7.29 12.49
CA LEU A 91 29.16 8.69 12.13
C LEU A 91 29.51 9.47 13.41
N THR A 92 30.55 10.28 13.37
CA THR A 92 30.90 11.20 14.46
C THR A 92 30.52 12.62 14.07
N TYR A 93 29.60 13.22 14.82
CA TYR A 93 29.19 14.62 14.69
C TYR A 93 30.17 15.56 15.42
N PRO A 94 30.21 16.85 15.06
CA PRO A 94 30.90 17.87 15.85
C PRO A 94 30.49 17.81 17.33
N GLY A 95 31.47 17.92 18.23
CA GLY A 95 31.23 17.74 19.68
C GLY A 95 31.35 16.30 20.19
N GLY A 96 31.71 15.34 19.33
CA GLY A 96 32.05 13.97 19.73
C GLY A 96 30.85 13.02 19.88
N ILE A 97 29.65 13.46 19.48
CA ILE A 97 28.46 12.61 19.46
C ILE A 97 28.62 11.57 18.35
N LYS A 98 28.43 10.30 18.69
CA LYS A 98 28.50 9.17 17.77
C LYS A 98 27.10 8.65 17.45
N ALA A 99 26.81 8.37 16.19
CA ALA A 99 25.57 7.77 15.75
C ALA A 99 25.82 6.57 14.85
N GLY A 100 25.12 5.46 15.12
CA GLY A 100 25.14 4.29 14.26
C GLY A 100 24.23 4.47 13.06
N TYR A 101 24.63 3.99 11.88
CA TYR A 101 23.79 3.92 10.70
C TYR A 101 24.09 2.69 9.85
N SER A 102 23.16 2.32 8.98
CA SER A 102 23.32 1.26 7.98
C SER A 102 23.03 1.82 6.60
N SER A 103 23.87 1.47 5.62
CA SER A 103 23.60 1.72 4.21
C SER A 103 22.84 0.56 3.55
N GLY A 104 22.35 -0.38 4.35
CA GLY A 104 21.61 -1.54 3.86
C GLY A 104 20.25 -1.14 3.30
N PHE A 105 19.78 -1.89 2.31
CA PHE A 105 18.48 -1.70 1.69
C PHE A 105 17.99 -3.01 1.06
N THR A 106 16.69 -3.10 0.81
CA THR A 106 16.08 -4.17 0.01
C THR A 106 15.07 -3.53 -0.94
N LEU A 107 15.13 -3.90 -2.22
CA LEU A 107 14.18 -3.50 -3.24
C LEU A 107 13.36 -4.73 -3.65
N VAL A 108 12.04 -4.63 -3.43
CA VAL A 108 11.08 -5.67 -3.80
C VAL A 108 10.27 -5.17 -5.00
N ARG A 109 10.26 -5.97 -6.07
CA ARG A 109 9.43 -5.74 -7.25
C ARG A 109 8.12 -6.48 -7.08
N HIS A 110 7.02 -5.75 -7.17
CA HIS A 110 5.66 -6.29 -7.14
C HIS A 110 5.04 -6.29 -8.54
N ARG A 111 4.19 -7.28 -8.83
CA ARG A 111 3.41 -7.32 -10.07
C ARG A 111 1.97 -6.93 -9.80
N LEU A 112 1.59 -5.73 -10.24
CA LEU A 112 0.20 -5.27 -10.22
C LEU A 112 -0.55 -5.76 -11.46
N VAL A 113 -1.65 -6.46 -11.25
CA VAL A 113 -2.58 -6.86 -12.32
C VAL A 113 -3.91 -6.17 -12.04
N LEU A 114 -4.39 -5.35 -12.98
CA LEU A 114 -5.68 -4.70 -12.84
C LEU A 114 -6.81 -5.73 -12.98
N PRO A 115 -7.90 -5.61 -12.19
CA PRO A 115 -9.06 -6.47 -12.37
C PRO A 115 -9.63 -6.30 -13.78
N LYS A 116 -10.23 -7.37 -14.32
CA LYS A 116 -10.90 -7.31 -15.62
C LYS A 116 -11.98 -6.23 -15.57
N PRO A 117 -12.05 -5.32 -16.57
CA PRO A 117 -13.14 -4.35 -16.64
C PRO A 117 -14.51 -5.05 -16.59
N PRO A 118 -15.53 -4.42 -15.99
CA PRO A 118 -16.89 -4.94 -16.06
C PRO A 118 -17.29 -5.22 -17.51
N GLY A 119 -17.91 -6.37 -17.77
CA GLY A 119 -18.47 -6.65 -19.09
C GLY A 119 -19.56 -5.62 -19.45
N PRO A 120 -19.89 -5.47 -20.75
CA PRO A 120 -21.04 -4.66 -21.14
C PRO A 120 -22.27 -5.15 -20.38
N PRO A 121 -23.16 -4.24 -19.92
CA PRO A 121 -24.41 -4.64 -19.28
C PRO A 121 -25.12 -5.62 -20.21
N ALA A 122 -25.58 -6.75 -19.66
CA ALA A 122 -26.33 -7.74 -20.42
C ALA A 122 -27.47 -7.03 -21.14
N SER A 123 -27.44 -7.08 -22.47
CA SER A 123 -28.47 -6.47 -23.31
C SER A 123 -29.83 -6.95 -22.82
N ALA A 124 -30.65 -6.00 -22.34
CA ALA A 124 -32.00 -6.28 -21.87
C ALA A 124 -32.76 -7.05 -22.96
N PRO A 125 -33.58 -8.06 -22.61
CA PRO A 125 -34.37 -8.78 -23.58
C PRO A 125 -35.22 -7.75 -24.35
N THR A 126 -35.08 -7.77 -25.67
CA THR A 126 -35.78 -6.88 -26.59
C THR A 126 -37.27 -6.97 -26.28
N ALA A 127 -37.85 -5.88 -25.75
CA ALA A 127 -39.28 -5.81 -25.52
C ALA A 127 -39.98 -6.10 -26.85
N ARG A 128 -40.74 -7.19 -26.91
CA ARG A 128 -41.65 -7.47 -28.01
C ARG A 128 -42.47 -6.21 -28.23
N GLN A 129 -42.36 -5.60 -29.41
CA GLN A 129 -43.19 -4.48 -29.81
C GLN A 129 -44.66 -4.91 -29.66
N HIS A 130 -45.32 -4.41 -28.61
CA HIS A 130 -46.76 -4.52 -28.48
C HIS A 130 -47.36 -3.78 -29.66
N ARG A 131 -47.89 -4.52 -30.65
CA ARG A 131 -48.77 -3.95 -31.66
C ARG A 131 -49.97 -3.34 -30.93
N THR A 132 -50.03 -2.02 -30.85
CA THR A 132 -51.21 -1.31 -30.39
C THR A 132 -52.31 -1.49 -31.43
N ARG A 133 -53.43 -2.08 -31.01
CA ARG A 133 -54.66 -2.16 -31.80
C ARG A 133 -55.33 -0.77 -31.75
N PRO A 134 -55.82 -0.21 -32.88
CA PRO A 134 -56.51 1.08 -32.86
C PRO A 134 -57.83 0.97 -32.09
N LEU A 135 -58.17 1.99 -31.29
CA LEU A 135 -59.48 2.11 -30.66
C LEU A 135 -60.57 2.39 -31.72
N PRO A 136 -61.79 1.83 -31.57
CA PRO A 136 -62.91 2.18 -32.42
C PRO A 136 -63.44 3.60 -32.11
N PRO A 137 -64.03 4.30 -33.11
CA PRO A 137 -64.56 5.64 -32.94
C PRO A 137 -65.80 5.64 -32.04
N LYS A 138 -65.92 6.65 -31.18
CA LYS A 138 -67.13 6.91 -30.40
C LYS A 138 -68.20 7.53 -31.29
N THR A 139 -69.39 6.94 -31.30
CA THR A 139 -70.59 7.56 -31.86
C THR A 139 -71.29 8.40 -30.79
N SER A 140 -71.89 9.51 -31.23
CA SER A 140 -72.54 10.53 -30.41
C SER A 140 -73.89 10.09 -29.84
#